data_AF-A0A8J5XIR3-F1
#
_entry.id   AF-A0A8J5XIR3-F1
#
_cell.length_a   1.000
_cell.length_b   1.000
_cell.length_c   1.000
_cell.angle_alpha   90.00
_cell.angle_beta   90.00
_cell.angle_gamma   90.00
#
_symmetry.space_group_name_H-M   'P 1'
#
loop_
_entity.id
_entity.type
_entity.pdbx_description
1 polymer ?
#
loop_
_entity_poly.entity_id
_entity_poly.type
_entity_poly.pdbx_seq_one_letter_code
_entity_poly.pdbx_strand_id
1 'polypeptide(L)'
;MFRLFALFALVAGASAYTTGIAASRTRSSAIRMSEEAASRRQVLASAALGAVALFPSLARAEIDYDGVKYLGGGDKVDVNNANIRAFTQFPGMYPNAASKILKAVPDSGYKSAGELYNAPGLSSAEKDVIKKYESKFVFLDPKPEYVIDRLNNGLYR
;
A
#
# COMPACT_ATOMS: atom_id res chain seq x y z
N MET A 1 -34.59 -10.12 24.75
CA MET A 1 -34.72 -8.74 24.24
C MET A 1 -34.03 -8.66 22.88
N PHE A 2 -34.82 -8.65 21.80
CA PHE A 2 -34.40 -8.60 20.40
C PHE A 2 -34.32 -7.14 19.92
N ARG A 3 -33.27 -6.76 19.17
CA ARG A 3 -33.28 -5.72 18.11
C ARG A 3 -32.19 -6.09 17.08
N LEU A 4 -32.44 -6.55 15.85
CA LEU A 4 -33.34 -6.18 14.73
C LEU A 4 -32.69 -5.17 13.76
N PHE A 5 -32.24 -5.71 12.60
CA PHE A 5 -32.17 -5.13 11.23
C PHE A 5 -31.29 -3.88 11.00
N ALA A 6 -30.68 -3.63 9.84
CA ALA A 6 -31.09 -3.95 8.47
C ALA A 6 -29.91 -4.06 7.49
N LEU A 7 -30.09 -5.00 6.57
CA LEU A 7 -29.43 -5.18 5.28
C LEU A 7 -29.88 -4.07 4.32
N PHE A 8 -28.99 -3.43 3.55
CA PHE A 8 -29.39 -2.73 2.33
C PHE A 8 -28.36 -2.95 1.22
N ALA A 9 -28.78 -3.72 0.22
CA ALA A 9 -28.10 -3.95 -1.04
C ALA A 9 -28.27 -2.73 -1.96
N LEU A 10 -27.24 -2.39 -2.74
CA LEU A 10 -27.38 -1.48 -3.87
C LEU A 10 -27.00 -2.21 -5.16
N VAL A 11 -28.03 -2.50 -5.93
CA VAL A 11 -28.05 -3.19 -7.23
C VAL A 11 -27.75 -2.21 -8.36
N ALA A 12 -26.86 -2.67 -9.25
CA ALA A 12 -26.75 -2.44 -10.70
C ALA A 12 -26.83 -1.00 -11.27
N GLY A 13 -25.67 -0.52 -11.76
CA GLY A 13 -25.62 0.45 -12.86
C GLY A 13 -25.56 -0.28 -14.20
N ALA A 14 -26.66 -0.31 -14.94
CA ALA A 14 -26.68 -0.68 -16.35
C ALA A 14 -26.36 0.56 -17.20
N SER A 15 -25.23 0.50 -17.91
CA SER A 15 -24.82 1.48 -18.92
C SER A 15 -25.66 1.27 -20.18
N ALA A 16 -26.36 2.32 -20.65
CA ALA A 16 -27.03 2.32 -21.93
C ALA A 16 -26.46 3.44 -22.81
N TYR A 17 -25.59 3.05 -23.73
CA TYR A 17 -25.25 3.84 -24.91
C TYR A 17 -26.42 3.74 -25.91
N THR A 18 -26.92 4.87 -26.41
CA THR A 18 -27.63 4.91 -27.69
C THR A 18 -27.40 6.25 -28.39
N THR A 19 -27.04 6.15 -29.66
CA THR A 19 -26.95 7.23 -30.64
C THR A 19 -28.30 7.39 -31.34
N GLY A 20 -28.86 8.59 -31.35
CA GLY A 20 -30.07 8.90 -32.13
C GLY A 20 -30.18 10.39 -32.41
N ILE A 21 -29.95 10.77 -33.66
CA ILE A 21 -30.25 12.11 -34.19
C ILE A 21 -31.75 12.20 -34.45
N ALA A 22 -32.43 13.18 -33.86
CA ALA A 22 -33.67 13.73 -34.40
C ALA A 22 -33.78 15.20 -34.02
N ALA A 23 -33.72 16.07 -35.02
CA ALA A 23 -33.95 17.50 -34.87
C ALA A 23 -35.44 17.77 -34.63
N SER A 24 -35.75 18.59 -33.62
CA SER A 24 -37.02 19.33 -33.57
C SER A 24 -36.75 20.74 -33.05
N ARG A 25 -36.90 21.74 -33.93
CA ARG A 25 -36.94 23.17 -33.57
C ARG A 25 -38.33 23.46 -33.02
N THR A 26 -38.44 24.03 -31.82
CA THR A 26 -39.51 24.97 -31.48
C THR A 26 -39.06 25.98 -30.42
N ARG A 27 -39.02 27.24 -30.88
CA ARG A 27 -39.17 28.58 -30.25
C ARG A 27 -38.89 28.79 -28.75
N SER A 28 -38.08 29.83 -28.53
CA SER A 28 -37.72 30.51 -27.29
C SER A 28 -38.88 30.97 -26.41
N SER A 29 -38.70 30.90 -25.09
CA SER A 29 -39.27 31.87 -24.15
C SER A 29 -38.41 32.03 -22.88
N ALA A 30 -37.98 33.27 -22.66
CA ALA A 30 -37.61 33.93 -21.41
C ALA A 30 -36.70 33.22 -20.39
N ILE A 31 -35.43 33.62 -20.41
CA ILE A 31 -34.54 33.55 -19.25
C ILE A 31 -35.14 34.39 -18.11
N ARG A 32 -35.54 33.75 -17.01
CA ARG A 32 -35.78 34.42 -15.72
C ARG A 32 -34.46 34.49 -14.95
N MET A 33 -33.78 35.63 -15.06
CA MET A 33 -32.66 36.00 -14.18
C MET A 33 -33.19 36.88 -13.05
N SER A 34 -33.39 36.30 -11.86
CA SER A 34 -33.41 37.03 -10.58
C SER A 34 -33.79 36.07 -9.45
N GLU A 35 -32.84 35.26 -8.99
CA GLU A 35 -32.77 34.71 -7.61
C GLU A 35 -31.58 33.73 -7.45
N GLU A 36 -30.95 33.32 -8.54
CA GLU A 36 -29.90 32.29 -8.54
C GLU A 36 -28.47 32.86 -8.68
N ALA A 37 -28.19 33.97 -7.99
CA ALA A 37 -26.84 34.54 -7.92
C ALA A 37 -26.19 34.33 -6.55
N ALA A 38 -26.98 34.37 -5.47
CA ALA A 38 -26.50 34.12 -4.09
C ALA A 38 -26.23 32.62 -3.85
N SER A 39 -27.10 31.75 -4.38
CA SER A 39 -27.03 30.29 -4.17
C SER A 39 -25.81 29.64 -4.84
N ARG A 40 -25.49 30.01 -6.08
CA ARG A 40 -24.31 29.45 -6.78
C ARG A 40 -22.99 29.78 -6.08
N ARG A 41 -22.86 30.96 -5.50
CA ARG A 41 -21.64 31.36 -4.77
C ARG A 41 -21.51 30.60 -3.45
N GLN A 42 -22.62 30.34 -2.75
CA GLN A 42 -22.63 29.49 -1.56
C GLN A 42 -22.34 28.03 -1.87
N VAL A 43 -22.86 27.49 -2.98
CA VAL A 43 -22.60 26.10 -3.42
C VAL A 43 -21.17 25.91 -3.90
N LEU A 44 -20.59 26.89 -4.60
CA LEU A 44 -19.17 26.85 -4.97
C LEU A 44 -18.25 27.04 -3.76
N ALA A 45 -18.63 27.89 -2.79
CA ALA A 45 -17.90 28.06 -1.54
C ALA A 45 -17.96 26.82 -0.63
N SER A 46 -19.09 26.12 -0.58
CA SER A 46 -19.22 24.87 0.17
C SER A 46 -18.53 23.68 -0.51
N ALA A 47 -18.54 23.62 -1.85
CA ALA A 47 -17.79 22.63 -2.61
C ALA A 47 -16.25 22.80 -2.47
N ALA A 48 -15.76 24.04 -2.37
CA ALA A 48 -14.34 24.32 -2.16
C ALA A 48 -13.84 23.88 -0.77
N LEU A 49 -14.70 23.94 0.26
CA LEU A 49 -14.37 23.45 1.61
C LEU A 49 -14.39 21.92 1.73
N GLY A 50 -15.20 21.23 0.92
CA GLY A 50 -15.25 19.76 0.87
C GLY A 50 -14.14 19.11 0.05
N ALA A 51 -13.53 19.85 -0.88
CA ALA A 51 -12.54 19.31 -1.82
C ALA A 51 -11.14 19.08 -1.21
N VAL A 52 -10.82 19.69 -0.06
CA VAL A 52 -9.48 19.58 0.55
C VAL A 52 -9.16 18.17 1.08
N ALA A 53 -10.20 17.38 1.41
CA ALA A 53 -10.02 16.00 1.89
C ALA A 53 -9.74 14.98 0.76
N LEU A 54 -9.81 15.40 -0.52
CA LEU A 54 -9.59 14.54 -1.68
C LEU A 54 -8.24 14.77 -2.37
N PHE A 55 -7.36 15.58 -1.78
CA PHE A 55 -6.01 15.71 -2.32
C PHE A 55 -5.24 14.42 -2.05
N PRO A 56 -4.75 13.72 -3.09
CA PRO A 56 -3.83 12.61 -2.87
C PRO A 56 -2.63 13.14 -2.09
N SER A 57 -2.20 12.40 -1.07
CA SER A 57 -0.95 12.67 -0.39
C SER A 57 0.13 12.83 -1.46
N LEU A 58 0.82 13.97 -1.44
CA LEU A 58 1.91 14.23 -2.37
C LEU A 58 2.95 13.12 -2.19
N ALA A 59 3.07 12.23 -3.17
CA ALA A 59 4.11 11.22 -3.20
C ALA A 59 5.47 11.94 -3.20
N ARG A 60 6.15 11.91 -2.06
CA ARG A 60 7.49 12.46 -1.94
C ARG A 60 8.47 11.37 -2.35
N ALA A 61 9.26 11.65 -3.38
CA ALA A 61 10.44 10.84 -3.65
C ALA A 61 11.47 11.08 -2.54
N GLU A 62 11.74 10.07 -1.74
CA GLU A 62 12.85 10.08 -0.78
C GLU A 62 14.14 9.91 -1.58
N ILE A 63 14.98 10.95 -1.58
CA ILE A 63 16.29 10.92 -2.27
C ILE A 63 17.32 10.22 -1.38
N ASP A 64 17.34 10.59 -0.11
CA ASP A 64 18.30 10.09 0.87
C ASP A 64 17.59 9.13 1.84
N TYR A 65 17.98 7.86 1.79
CA TYR A 65 17.51 6.83 2.72
C TYR A 65 18.67 6.32 3.58
N ASP A 66 18.63 6.60 4.88
CA ASP A 66 19.69 6.19 5.82
C ASP A 66 19.87 4.68 5.93
N GLY A 67 18.80 3.92 5.62
CA GLY A 67 18.77 2.46 5.71
C GLY A 67 19.47 1.72 4.57
N VAL A 68 19.98 2.41 3.53
CA VAL A 68 20.62 1.79 2.35
C VAL A 68 21.74 0.81 2.75
N LYS A 69 22.51 1.14 3.78
CA LYS A 69 23.59 0.27 4.30
C LYS A 69 23.14 -1.11 4.78
N TYR A 70 21.85 -1.28 5.09
CA TYR A 70 21.28 -2.55 5.56
C TYR A 70 20.59 -3.36 4.46
N LEU A 71 20.65 -2.91 3.20
CA LEU A 71 20.00 -3.58 2.06
C LEU A 71 20.89 -4.64 1.37
N GLY A 72 22.05 -4.97 1.95
CA GLY A 72 22.94 -6.05 1.49
C GLY A 72 24.38 -5.65 1.25
N GLY A 73 24.74 -4.37 1.41
CA GLY A 73 26.11 -3.87 1.28
C GLY A 73 26.93 -3.83 2.57
N GLY A 74 26.31 -4.11 3.73
CA GLY A 74 26.97 -4.09 5.04
C GLY A 74 26.75 -5.37 5.83
N ASP A 75 27.33 -5.43 7.03
CA ASP A 75 27.33 -6.62 7.90
C ASP A 75 25.96 -6.99 8.47
N LYS A 76 25.01 -6.05 8.45
CA LYS A 76 23.66 -6.23 8.98
C LYS A 76 22.63 -6.12 7.86
N VAL A 77 21.53 -6.83 8.02
CA VAL A 77 20.43 -6.86 7.05
C VAL A 77 19.13 -6.41 7.70
N ASP A 78 18.44 -5.50 7.03
CA ASP A 78 17.09 -5.09 7.42
C ASP A 78 16.07 -6.09 6.90
N VAL A 79 15.46 -6.86 7.80
CA VAL A 79 14.57 -7.96 7.42
C VAL A 79 13.28 -7.45 6.76
N ASN A 80 12.86 -6.24 7.11
CA ASN A 80 11.61 -5.66 6.63
C ASN A 80 11.72 -5.11 5.21
N ASN A 81 12.92 -4.72 4.77
CA ASN A 81 13.12 -4.01 3.50
C ASN A 81 14.12 -4.68 2.54
N ALA A 82 15.13 -5.40 3.03
CA ALA A 82 16.17 -5.94 2.18
C ALA A 82 15.68 -7.05 1.23
N ASN A 83 16.28 -7.12 0.05
CA ASN A 83 16.05 -8.20 -0.90
C ASN A 83 16.61 -9.53 -0.37
N ILE A 84 15.99 -10.64 -0.75
CA ILE A 84 16.36 -12.01 -0.39
C ILE A 84 17.84 -12.33 -0.64
N ARG A 85 18.45 -11.71 -1.65
CA ARG A 85 19.88 -11.85 -1.94
C ARG A 85 20.78 -11.34 -0.82
N ALA A 86 20.36 -10.34 -0.04
CA ALA A 86 21.12 -9.86 1.11
C ALA A 86 21.33 -10.95 2.16
N PHE A 87 20.49 -12.00 2.20
CA PHE A 87 20.62 -13.12 3.14
C PHE A 87 21.61 -14.19 2.67
N THR A 88 22.13 -14.11 1.45
CA THR A 88 23.17 -15.03 0.95
C THR A 88 24.49 -14.90 1.72
N GLN A 89 24.73 -13.75 2.34
CA GLN A 89 25.89 -13.52 3.20
C GLN A 89 25.84 -14.31 4.53
N PHE A 90 24.70 -14.93 4.85
CA PHE A 90 24.50 -15.75 6.05
C PHE A 90 24.39 -17.22 5.66
N PRO A 91 25.47 -18.02 5.77
CA PRO A 91 25.45 -19.43 5.40
C PRO A 91 24.33 -20.20 6.11
N GLY A 92 23.50 -20.89 5.33
CA GLY A 92 22.32 -21.65 5.77
C GLY A 92 20.99 -20.88 5.70
N MET A 93 21.04 -19.56 5.48
CA MET A 93 19.84 -18.71 5.51
C MET A 93 19.09 -18.71 4.18
N TYR A 94 19.81 -18.56 3.08
CA TYR A 94 19.29 -18.65 1.72
C TYR A 94 19.30 -20.11 1.21
N PRO A 95 18.27 -20.57 0.48
CA PRO A 95 17.05 -19.85 0.13
C PRO A 95 15.90 -20.02 1.13
N ASN A 96 15.90 -21.10 1.93
CA ASN A 96 14.68 -21.59 2.57
C ASN A 96 14.19 -20.71 3.71
N ALA A 97 15.01 -20.55 4.76
CA ALA A 97 14.64 -19.78 5.93
C ALA A 97 14.40 -18.30 5.57
N ALA A 98 15.27 -17.71 4.73
CA ALA A 98 15.12 -16.36 4.21
C ALA A 98 13.80 -16.17 3.45
N SER A 99 13.42 -17.11 2.56
CA SER A 99 12.15 -17.02 1.81
C SER A 99 10.93 -17.05 2.73
N LYS A 100 10.97 -17.88 3.79
CA LYS A 100 9.84 -18.05 4.72
C LYS A 100 9.64 -16.79 5.56
N ILE A 101 10.70 -16.24 6.14
CA ILE A 101 10.60 -14.98 6.89
C ILE A 101 10.22 -13.81 5.97
N LEU A 102 10.69 -13.80 4.72
CA LEU A 102 10.38 -12.71 3.80
C LEU A 102 8.91 -12.71 3.37
N LYS A 103 8.37 -13.88 3.04
CA LYS A 103 6.96 -14.03 2.66
C LYS A 103 5.98 -13.80 3.82
N ALA A 104 6.46 -13.86 5.06
CA ALA A 104 5.65 -13.78 6.27
C ALA A 104 5.76 -12.43 7.01
N VAL A 105 6.40 -11.42 6.40
CA VAL A 105 6.45 -10.08 7.01
C VAL A 105 5.03 -9.49 7.08
N PRO A 106 4.60 -9.03 8.26
CA PRO A 106 3.35 -8.29 8.39
C PRO A 106 3.48 -6.88 7.79
N ASP A 107 2.35 -6.25 7.46
CA ASP A 107 2.34 -4.87 6.93
C ASP A 107 3.02 -3.86 7.85
N SER A 108 3.00 -4.10 9.17
CA SER A 108 3.69 -3.26 10.17
C SER A 108 5.22 -3.45 10.21
N GLY A 109 5.74 -4.46 9.50
CA GLY A 109 7.10 -4.96 9.66
C GLY A 109 7.26 -5.76 10.95
N TYR A 110 8.29 -6.62 10.99
CA TYR A 110 8.75 -7.19 12.25
C TYR A 110 9.32 -6.09 13.15
N LYS A 111 9.16 -6.23 14.48
CA LYS A 111 9.76 -5.32 15.47
C LYS A 111 10.91 -5.95 16.25
N SER A 112 11.05 -7.27 16.17
CA SER A 112 12.09 -8.01 16.87
C SER A 112 12.42 -9.33 16.19
N ALA A 113 13.57 -9.92 16.53
CA ALA A 113 13.95 -11.24 16.05
C ALA A 113 13.00 -12.35 16.53
N GLY A 114 12.36 -12.16 17.70
CA GLY A 114 11.38 -13.09 18.25
C GLY A 114 10.20 -13.34 17.31
N GLU A 115 9.80 -12.34 16.53
CA GLU A 115 8.67 -12.44 15.60
C GLU A 115 9.00 -13.29 14.36
N LEU A 116 10.28 -13.43 14.00
CA LEU A 116 10.73 -14.24 12.87
C LEU A 116 10.37 -15.73 13.06
N TYR A 117 10.39 -16.21 14.30
CA TYR A 117 10.10 -17.61 14.62
C TYR A 117 8.64 -18.01 14.41
N ASN A 118 7.75 -17.02 14.27
CA ASN A 118 6.34 -17.22 13.98
C ASN A 118 6.07 -17.39 12.47
N ALA A 119 7.09 -17.26 11.62
CA ALA A 119 6.92 -17.48 10.18
C ALA A 119 6.49 -18.95 9.92
N PRO A 120 5.44 -19.14 9.08
CA PRO A 120 4.86 -20.45 8.85
C PRO A 120 5.84 -21.39 8.14
N GLY A 121 5.84 -22.65 8.58
CA GLY A 121 6.61 -23.72 7.94
C GLY A 121 8.11 -23.72 8.24
N LEU A 122 8.59 -22.98 9.25
CA LEU A 122 9.98 -23.04 9.70
C LEU A 122 10.31 -24.40 10.33
N SER A 123 11.36 -25.06 9.83
CA SER A 123 11.93 -26.26 10.44
C SER A 123 12.79 -25.90 11.66
N SER A 124 13.11 -26.88 12.50
CA SER A 124 14.04 -26.67 13.64
C SER A 124 15.39 -26.14 13.19
N ALA A 125 15.98 -26.75 12.15
CA ALA A 125 17.25 -26.32 11.59
C ALA A 125 17.19 -24.88 11.06
N GLU A 126 16.09 -24.47 10.43
CA GLU A 126 15.92 -23.08 9.96
C GLU A 126 15.86 -22.10 11.12
N LYS A 127 15.16 -22.45 12.22
CA LYS A 127 15.12 -21.64 13.44
C LYS A 127 16.52 -21.50 14.06
N ASP A 128 17.31 -22.55 14.08
CA ASP A 128 18.68 -22.51 14.61
C ASP A 128 19.58 -21.57 13.79
N VAL A 129 19.43 -21.57 12.46
CA VAL A 129 20.17 -20.64 11.60
C VAL A 129 19.69 -19.20 11.81
N ILE A 130 18.38 -18.95 11.97
CA ILE A 130 17.85 -17.62 12.29
C ILE A 130 18.48 -17.13 13.59
N LYS A 131 18.48 -17.99 14.62
CA LYS A 131 19.06 -17.72 15.94
C LYS A 131 20.55 -17.36 15.87
N LYS A 132 21.32 -18.07 15.05
CA LYS A 132 22.75 -17.83 14.85
C LYS A 132 23.05 -16.41 14.36
N TYR A 133 22.17 -15.81 13.56
CA TYR A 133 22.41 -14.52 12.93
C TYR A 133 21.51 -13.38 13.45
N GLU A 134 20.77 -13.57 14.55
CA GLU A 134 19.88 -12.53 15.11
C GLU A 134 20.57 -11.18 15.33
N SER A 135 21.82 -11.20 15.80
CA SER A 135 22.63 -9.98 16.03
C SER A 135 22.96 -9.22 14.74
N LYS A 136 22.79 -9.86 13.58
CA LYS A 136 22.98 -9.28 12.25
C LYS A 136 21.69 -8.72 11.64
N PHE A 137 20.55 -8.91 12.30
CA PHE A 137 19.29 -8.36 11.81
C PHE A 137 19.01 -6.98 12.41
N VAL A 138 18.41 -6.14 11.59
CA VAL A 138 17.75 -4.89 12.00
C VAL A 138 16.31 -4.91 11.49
N PHE A 139 15.46 -4.11 12.13
CA PHE A 139 14.03 -4.10 11.90
C PHE A 139 13.58 -2.66 11.74
N LEU A 140 13.89 -2.07 10.58
CA LEU A 140 13.46 -0.69 10.29
C LEU A 140 11.99 -0.69 9.86
N ASP A 141 11.39 0.49 9.81
CA ASP A 141 10.02 0.60 9.33
C ASP A 141 9.93 0.17 7.86
N PRO A 142 8.89 -0.59 7.47
CA PRO A 142 8.69 -0.99 6.08
C PRO A 142 8.55 0.22 5.16
N LYS A 143 9.27 0.18 4.06
CA LYS A 143 9.29 1.19 3.02
C LYS A 143 8.66 0.61 1.76
N PRO A 144 7.51 1.12 1.28
CA PRO A 144 6.78 0.54 0.15
C PRO A 144 7.66 0.28 -1.09
N GLU A 145 8.61 1.17 -1.36
CA GLU A 145 9.58 1.08 -2.46
C GLU A 145 10.53 -0.12 -2.37
N TYR A 146 10.80 -0.63 -1.17
CA TYR A 146 11.65 -1.81 -0.96
C TYR A 146 10.85 -3.08 -0.70
N VAL A 147 9.69 -2.97 -0.04
CA VAL A 147 8.84 -4.11 0.37
C VAL A 147 8.40 -4.95 -0.82
N ILE A 148 8.05 -4.29 -1.94
CA ILE A 148 7.58 -4.95 -3.17
C ILE A 148 8.69 -5.83 -3.78
N ASP A 149 9.94 -5.40 -3.65
CA ASP A 149 11.10 -5.97 -4.33
C ASP A 149 11.91 -6.95 -3.46
N ARG A 150 11.35 -7.36 -2.31
CA ARG A 150 12.05 -8.23 -1.35
C ARG A 150 12.40 -9.60 -1.91
N LEU A 151 11.58 -10.15 -2.82
CA LEU A 151 11.90 -11.42 -3.47
C LEU A 151 12.69 -11.22 -4.77
N ASN A 152 12.39 -10.15 -5.51
CA ASN A 152 13.01 -9.86 -6.78
C ASN A 152 13.13 -8.35 -6.99
N ASN A 153 14.35 -7.83 -6.93
CA ASN A 153 14.68 -6.42 -7.14
C ASN A 153 15.27 -6.15 -8.53
N GLY A 154 15.09 -7.07 -9.49
CA GLY A 154 15.58 -6.88 -10.86
C GLY A 154 17.10 -6.95 -11.04
N LEU A 155 17.89 -7.16 -9.99
CA LEU A 155 19.35 -7.27 -10.06
C LEU A 155 19.78 -8.73 -10.25
N TYR A 156 20.39 -9.04 -11.39
CA TYR A 156 20.95 -10.37 -11.69
C TYR A 156 22.45 -10.25 -12.00
N ARG A 157 23.18 -11.36 -11.87
CA ARG A 157 24.59 -11.49 -12.24
C ARG A 157 24.72 -12.39 -13.45
#